data_AF-A0A921BDV9-F1
#
_entry.id   AF-A0A921BDV9-F1
#
_cell.length_a   1.000
_cell.length_b   1.000
_cell.length_c   1.000
_cell.angle_alpha   90.00
_cell.angle_beta   90.00
_cell.angle_gamma   90.00
#
_symmetry.space_group_name_H-M   'P 1'
#
loop_
_entity.id
_entity.type
_entity.pdbx_description
1 polymer ?
#
loop_
_entity_poly.entity_id
_entity_poly.type
_entity_poly.pdbx_seq_one_letter_code
_entity_poly.pdbx_strand_id
1 'polypeptide(L)'
;MTQKFRAFRFATLTFVAALFLTTDSVVAQEPEGVNQLEDWQQEELISLIEEARQTVTAPSAGPAPFELGGFASQIGTDGEGYVAYTVTIDPSKITTPTVAMYMFLLDPASIAAVSAGETEDSDEAPELPDDAFEYYDFIDVASGGTEPIQISRALTAPGGEYEIFIAIRDSSGGEEVEDDAVPSAPLLLRESVTVPDFWNNTLQTSTVLIPDSLEQLQIPLTPDQLQLSPYTIAGVLRIEPKFDRVFGKQDELSLIFVVYNAGSEDGSKPNLQIEYNFHQQTADGEEFFNQTQPQEFNAETLPPGFDLSMGHMLPVTQSVPLSLFPAGDYRLEIKLIDNAASTELVHDVMFTVEEA
;
A
#
# COMPACT_ATOMS: atom_id res chain seq x y z
N MET A 1 -90.92 -19.37 4.42
CA MET A 1 -90.80 -18.63 3.15
C MET A 1 -89.32 -18.43 2.86
N THR A 2 -88.89 -19.04 1.76
CA THR A 2 -87.77 -18.66 0.88
C THR A 2 -86.32 -18.75 1.42
N GLN A 3 -85.69 -19.86 1.04
CA GLN A 3 -84.25 -20.08 0.84
C GLN A 3 -83.56 -18.95 0.06
N LYS A 4 -82.27 -18.71 0.35
CA LYS A 4 -81.20 -18.71 -0.67
C LYS A 4 -79.92 -19.35 -0.13
N PHE A 5 -79.46 -20.36 -0.86
CA PHE A 5 -78.18 -21.08 -0.78
C PHE A 5 -77.03 -20.26 -1.40
N ARG A 6 -75.79 -20.48 -0.91
CA ARG A 6 -74.49 -20.60 -1.64
C ARG A 6 -73.35 -20.19 -0.70
N ALA A 7 -72.13 -20.71 -0.74
CA ALA A 7 -71.54 -22.00 -1.08
C ALA A 7 -70.10 -21.92 -0.51
N PHE A 8 -69.59 -23.05 -0.03
CA PHE A 8 -68.22 -23.30 0.42
C PHE A 8 -67.16 -22.87 -0.62
N ARG A 9 -66.01 -22.34 -0.18
CA ARG A 9 -64.68 -22.65 -0.75
C ARG A 9 -63.58 -22.53 0.30
N PHE A 10 -62.94 -23.66 0.57
CA PHE A 10 -61.59 -23.77 1.13
C PHE A 10 -60.62 -23.03 0.19
N ALA A 11 -59.78 -22.15 0.74
CA ALA A 11 -58.62 -21.62 0.04
C ALA A 11 -57.43 -22.52 0.39
N THR A 12 -56.99 -23.30 -0.60
CA THR A 12 -55.74 -24.07 -0.57
C THR A 12 -54.60 -23.08 -0.79
N LEU A 13 -53.80 -22.82 0.24
CA LEU A 13 -52.57 -22.05 0.12
C LEU A 13 -51.53 -22.96 -0.57
N THR A 14 -51.16 -22.61 -1.80
CA THR A 14 -50.13 -23.33 -2.56
C THR A 14 -48.80 -22.68 -2.23
N PHE A 15 -47.97 -23.34 -1.42
CA PHE A 15 -46.59 -22.95 -1.17
C PHE A 15 -45.78 -23.31 -2.42
N VAL A 16 -45.36 -22.32 -3.20
CA VAL A 16 -44.32 -22.50 -4.21
C VAL A 16 -43.00 -22.49 -3.46
N ALA A 17 -42.40 -23.67 -3.27
CA ALA A 17 -41.04 -23.79 -2.79
C ALA A 17 -40.11 -23.30 -3.91
N ALA A 18 -39.65 -22.05 -3.79
CA ALA A 18 -38.47 -21.61 -4.52
C ALA A 18 -37.28 -22.35 -3.92
N LEU A 19 -36.61 -23.15 -4.75
CA LEU A 19 -35.38 -23.84 -4.42
C LEU A 19 -34.28 -22.76 -4.38
N PHE A 20 -34.06 -22.14 -3.24
CA PHE A 20 -32.84 -21.36 -3.01
C PHE A 20 -31.70 -22.36 -2.91
N LEU A 21 -30.80 -22.35 -3.91
CA LEU A 21 -29.46 -22.85 -3.72
C LEU A 21 -28.83 -21.92 -2.68
N THR A 22 -28.72 -22.36 -1.44
CA THR A 22 -27.93 -21.66 -0.42
C THR A 22 -26.47 -21.84 -0.82
N THR A 23 -25.88 -20.82 -1.41
CA THR A 23 -24.43 -20.66 -1.35
C THR A 23 -24.09 -20.45 0.12
N ASP A 24 -23.23 -21.29 0.69
CA ASP A 24 -22.70 -21.06 2.03
C ASP A 24 -21.93 -19.73 2.02
N SER A 25 -22.56 -18.68 2.53
CA SER A 25 -21.94 -17.37 2.63
C SER A 25 -20.88 -17.41 3.73
N VAL A 26 -19.66 -17.03 3.38
CA VAL A 26 -18.59 -16.83 4.35
C VAL A 26 -18.96 -15.64 5.23
N VAL A 27 -19.04 -15.83 6.55
CA VAL A 27 -19.39 -14.76 7.49
C VAL A 27 -18.10 -14.01 7.85
N ALA A 28 -17.87 -12.87 7.19
CA ALA A 28 -16.83 -11.92 7.57
C ALA A 28 -17.37 -10.95 8.63
N GLN A 29 -16.53 -10.53 9.58
CA GLN A 29 -16.87 -9.44 10.50
C GLN A 29 -16.90 -8.11 9.73
N GLU A 30 -17.92 -7.28 9.97
CA GLU A 30 -18.00 -5.95 9.35
C GLU A 30 -16.87 -5.04 9.88
N PRO A 31 -16.17 -4.29 9.00
CA PRO A 31 -15.12 -3.35 9.40
C PRO A 31 -15.61 -2.31 10.40
N GLU A 32 -14.70 -1.79 11.23
CA GLU A 32 -15.01 -0.68 12.11
C GLU A 32 -15.44 0.56 11.32
N GLY A 33 -16.52 1.22 11.76
CA GLY A 33 -16.98 2.49 11.17
C GLY A 33 -17.96 2.35 10.00
N VAL A 34 -18.21 1.15 9.48
CA VAL A 34 -19.20 0.92 8.41
C VAL A 34 -20.59 1.42 8.80
N ASN A 35 -20.97 1.22 10.06
CA ASN A 35 -22.23 1.70 10.63
C ASN A 35 -22.39 3.23 10.68
N GLN A 36 -21.33 4.00 10.36
CA GLN A 36 -21.35 5.45 10.28
C GLN A 36 -21.53 5.95 8.83
N LEU A 37 -21.47 5.06 7.84
CA LEU A 37 -21.70 5.37 6.43
C LEU A 37 -23.19 5.55 6.12
N GLU A 38 -23.49 6.15 4.98
CA GLU A 38 -24.87 6.19 4.46
C GLU A 38 -25.33 4.78 4.06
N ASP A 39 -26.64 4.50 4.13
CA ASP A 39 -27.19 3.15 3.90
C ASP A 39 -26.72 2.55 2.56
N TRP A 40 -26.69 3.35 1.49
CA TRP A 40 -26.22 2.90 0.17
C TRP A 40 -24.72 2.57 0.15
N GLN A 41 -23.90 3.29 0.92
CA GLN A 41 -22.47 3.02 1.03
C GLN A 41 -22.22 1.72 1.79
N GLN A 42 -23.02 1.46 2.83
CA GLN A 42 -22.95 0.20 3.57
C GLN A 42 -23.28 -0.97 2.66
N GLU A 43 -24.37 -0.89 1.88
CA GLU A 43 -24.77 -1.94 0.94
C GLU A 43 -23.70 -2.21 -0.12
N GLU A 44 -23.14 -1.16 -0.75
CA GLU A 44 -22.07 -1.33 -1.74
C GLU A 44 -20.79 -1.93 -1.14
N LEU A 45 -20.40 -1.44 0.04
CA LEU A 45 -19.18 -1.88 0.71
C LEU A 45 -19.30 -3.33 1.23
N ILE A 46 -20.42 -3.70 1.87
CA ILE A 46 -20.64 -5.07 2.37
C ILE A 46 -20.59 -6.06 1.20
N SER A 47 -21.24 -5.75 0.07
CA SER A 47 -21.17 -6.59 -1.13
C SER A 47 -19.73 -6.73 -1.66
N LEU A 48 -18.96 -5.63 -1.66
CA LEU A 48 -17.56 -5.66 -2.10
C LEU A 48 -16.69 -6.49 -1.15
N ILE A 49 -16.90 -6.38 0.17
CA ILE A 49 -16.21 -7.16 1.20
C ILE A 49 -16.46 -8.64 0.99
N GLU A 50 -17.72 -9.05 0.85
CA GLU A 50 -18.09 -10.46 0.64
C GLU A 50 -17.38 -11.05 -0.59
N GLU A 51 -17.35 -10.33 -1.71
CA GLU A 51 -16.67 -10.79 -2.92
C GLU A 51 -15.14 -10.80 -2.79
N ALA A 52 -14.55 -9.82 -2.12
CA ALA A 52 -13.11 -9.80 -1.85
C ALA A 52 -12.70 -10.97 -0.95
N ARG A 53 -13.48 -11.23 0.11
CA ARG A 53 -13.26 -12.28 1.10
C ARG A 53 -13.38 -13.68 0.49
N GLN A 54 -14.24 -13.87 -0.51
CA GLN A 54 -14.30 -15.12 -1.29
C GLN A 54 -13.00 -15.44 -2.06
N THR A 55 -12.15 -14.44 -2.36
CA THR A 55 -10.85 -14.68 -3.02
C THR A 55 -9.78 -15.21 -2.07
N VAL A 56 -10.02 -15.23 -0.76
CA VAL A 56 -9.06 -15.82 0.19
C VAL A 56 -8.89 -17.32 -0.08
N THR A 57 -10.01 -18.01 -0.33
CA THR A 57 -10.06 -19.46 -0.58
C THR A 57 -9.91 -19.83 -2.07
N ALA A 58 -10.10 -18.88 -2.98
CA ALA A 58 -9.94 -19.10 -4.42
C ALA A 58 -8.65 -18.46 -4.97
N PRO A 59 -7.78 -19.19 -5.69
CA PRO A 59 -6.61 -18.57 -6.33
C PRO A 59 -7.06 -17.54 -7.37
N SER A 60 -6.40 -16.38 -7.40
CA SER A 60 -6.59 -15.36 -8.44
C SER A 60 -6.26 -15.96 -9.80
N ALA A 61 -7.27 -16.03 -10.68
CA ALA A 61 -7.13 -16.58 -12.03
C ALA A 61 -7.17 -15.46 -13.06
N GLY A 62 -6.11 -15.35 -13.87
CA GLY A 62 -6.01 -14.37 -14.95
C GLY A 62 -4.95 -13.29 -14.70
N PRO A 63 -4.74 -12.38 -15.66
CA PRO A 63 -3.85 -11.24 -15.46
C PRO A 63 -4.41 -10.32 -14.35
N ALA A 64 -3.51 -9.68 -13.60
CA ALA A 64 -3.88 -8.68 -12.62
C ALA A 64 -4.72 -7.56 -13.30
N PRO A 65 -5.86 -7.16 -12.71
CA PRO A 65 -6.75 -6.16 -13.32
C PRO A 65 -6.19 -4.73 -13.23
N PHE A 66 -5.22 -4.50 -12.35
CA PHE A 66 -4.50 -3.25 -12.13
C PHE A 66 -3.11 -3.56 -11.58
N GLU A 67 -2.24 -2.55 -11.57
CA GLU A 67 -0.89 -2.67 -11.01
C GLU A 67 -0.86 -2.15 -9.58
N LEU A 68 -0.16 -2.87 -8.70
CA LEU A 68 0.18 -2.43 -7.36
C LEU A 68 1.68 -2.14 -7.31
N GLY A 69 2.06 -0.93 -6.91
CA GLY A 69 3.44 -0.51 -6.94
C GLY A 69 3.71 0.72 -6.09
N GLY A 70 4.78 1.45 -6.42
CA GLY A 70 5.13 2.68 -5.71
C GLY A 70 5.50 2.47 -4.23
N PHE A 71 5.89 1.25 -3.85
CA PHE A 71 6.12 0.91 -2.45
C PHE A 71 7.19 1.80 -1.79
N ALA A 72 6.84 2.38 -0.64
CA ALA A 72 7.78 3.10 0.20
C ALA A 72 7.50 2.83 1.68
N SER A 73 8.50 2.31 2.38
CA SER A 73 8.39 1.91 3.78
C SER A 73 9.13 2.87 4.71
N GLN A 74 8.56 3.12 5.89
CA GLN A 74 9.17 3.86 6.98
C GLN A 74 8.72 3.30 8.33
N ILE A 75 9.37 3.72 9.42
CA ILE A 75 8.97 3.31 10.76
C ILE A 75 7.53 3.80 11.04
N GLY A 76 6.68 2.88 11.51
CA GLY A 76 5.32 3.17 11.96
C GLY A 76 5.28 3.51 13.45
N THR A 77 4.11 3.37 14.07
CA THR A 77 3.91 3.48 15.52
C THR A 77 3.75 2.10 16.16
N ASP A 78 3.87 2.01 17.49
CA ASP A 78 3.49 0.81 18.25
C ASP A 78 4.13 -0.52 17.81
N GLY A 79 5.33 -0.48 17.25
CA GLY A 79 6.03 -1.69 16.77
C GLY A 79 5.72 -2.07 15.32
N GLU A 80 4.95 -1.26 14.60
CA GLU A 80 4.57 -1.51 13.22
C GLU A 80 5.53 -0.87 12.21
N GLY A 81 5.56 -1.45 11.01
CA GLY A 81 6.06 -0.81 9.80
C GLY A 81 4.93 -0.05 9.12
N TYR A 82 5.26 1.08 8.50
CA TYR A 82 4.35 1.85 7.64
C TYR A 82 4.78 1.65 6.19
N VAL A 83 3.85 1.27 5.31
CA VAL A 83 4.13 1.05 3.89
C VAL A 83 3.13 1.85 3.04
N ALA A 84 3.63 2.84 2.33
CA ALA A 84 2.92 3.54 1.26
C ALA A 84 2.91 2.69 -0.01
N TYR A 85 1.83 2.74 -0.78
CA TYR A 85 1.69 2.10 -2.08
C TYR A 85 0.78 2.93 -3.00
N THR A 86 0.87 2.65 -4.30
CA THR A 86 0.02 3.21 -5.34
C THR A 86 -0.61 2.09 -6.16
N VAL A 87 -1.94 2.15 -6.29
CA VAL A 87 -2.70 1.36 -7.25
C VAL A 87 -2.79 2.15 -8.55
N THR A 88 -2.45 1.52 -9.68
CA THR A 88 -2.56 2.10 -11.03
C THR A 88 -3.54 1.31 -11.87
N ILE A 89 -4.64 1.95 -12.27
CA ILE A 89 -5.75 1.33 -12.98
C ILE A 89 -5.83 1.91 -14.40
N ASP A 90 -6.01 1.04 -15.40
CA ASP A 90 -6.41 1.46 -16.74
C ASP A 90 -7.76 2.19 -16.67
N PRO A 91 -7.87 3.44 -17.14
CA PRO A 91 -9.09 4.24 -17.02
C PRO A 91 -10.29 3.63 -17.74
N SER A 92 -10.09 2.71 -18.70
CA SER A 92 -11.17 1.98 -19.37
C SER A 92 -11.88 0.96 -18.47
N LYS A 93 -11.32 0.66 -17.29
CA LYS A 93 -11.91 -0.26 -16.30
C LYS A 93 -12.88 0.41 -15.33
N ILE A 94 -12.87 1.74 -15.27
CA ILE A 94 -13.68 2.56 -14.37
C ILE A 94 -14.64 3.39 -15.22
N THR A 95 -15.93 3.32 -14.89
CA THR A 95 -16.97 3.99 -15.69
C THR A 95 -17.67 5.11 -14.92
N THR A 96 -17.56 5.14 -13.60
CA THR A 96 -18.15 6.16 -12.74
C THR A 96 -17.07 7.08 -12.15
N PRO A 97 -17.43 8.31 -11.73
CA PRO A 97 -16.47 9.26 -11.14
C PRO A 97 -16.07 8.92 -9.70
N THR A 98 -16.62 7.85 -9.10
CA THR A 98 -16.34 7.42 -7.73
C THR A 98 -16.21 5.90 -7.71
N VAL A 99 -15.19 5.38 -7.02
CA VAL A 99 -14.99 3.94 -6.82
C VAL A 99 -15.05 3.59 -5.34
N ALA A 100 -15.65 2.44 -5.02
CA ALA A 100 -15.48 1.81 -3.73
C ALA A 100 -14.20 0.98 -3.75
N MET A 101 -13.36 1.14 -2.73
CA MET A 101 -12.17 0.34 -2.54
C MET A 101 -12.20 -0.32 -1.17
N TYR A 102 -11.85 -1.60 -1.14
CA TYR A 102 -11.65 -2.38 0.08
C TYR A 102 -10.33 -3.11 0.00
N MET A 103 -9.57 -3.08 1.10
CA MET A 103 -8.25 -3.69 1.19
C MET A 103 -8.08 -4.34 2.57
N PHE A 104 -7.47 -5.53 2.58
CA PHE A 104 -7.09 -6.17 3.84
C PHE A 104 -5.80 -6.99 3.65
N LEU A 105 -5.08 -7.17 4.77
CA LEU A 105 -3.84 -7.93 4.85
C LEU A 105 -4.04 -9.16 5.71
N LEU A 106 -3.61 -10.31 5.19
CA LEU A 106 -3.63 -11.58 5.93
C LEU A 106 -2.22 -12.17 6.06
N ASP A 107 -1.98 -12.83 7.19
CA ASP A 107 -0.83 -13.71 7.36
C ASP A 107 -0.98 -14.95 6.45
N PRO A 108 0.04 -15.32 5.66
CA PRO A 108 -0.02 -16.49 4.77
C PRO A 108 -0.32 -17.81 5.50
N ALA A 109 0.15 -17.96 6.75
CA ALA A 109 -0.15 -19.12 7.58
C ALA A 109 -1.63 -19.18 7.97
N SER A 110 -2.27 -18.03 8.20
CA SER A 110 -3.71 -17.95 8.45
C SER A 110 -4.53 -18.38 7.24
N ILE A 111 -4.14 -17.96 6.03
CA ILE A 111 -4.79 -18.40 4.77
C ILE A 111 -4.64 -19.91 4.58
N ALA A 112 -3.44 -20.44 4.84
CA ALA A 112 -3.19 -21.88 4.74
C ALA A 112 -4.03 -22.70 5.73
N ALA A 113 -4.29 -22.16 6.94
CA ALA A 113 -5.13 -22.79 7.93
C ALA A 113 -6.60 -22.89 7.49
N VAL A 114 -7.16 -21.83 6.88
CA VAL A 114 -8.51 -21.83 6.30
C VAL A 114 -8.62 -22.92 5.22
N SER A 115 -7.66 -22.95 4.29
CA SER A 115 -7.65 -23.90 3.16
C SER A 115 -7.53 -25.36 3.62
N ALA A 116 -6.90 -25.61 4.78
CA ALA A 116 -6.77 -26.95 5.35
C ALA A 116 -7.97 -27.39 6.19
N GLY A 117 -8.79 -26.43 6.67
CA GLY A 117 -9.98 -26.66 7.49
C GLY A 117 -11.23 -27.01 6.67
N GLU A 118 -11.24 -26.75 5.36
CA GLU A 118 -12.26 -27.19 4.41
C GLU A 118 -12.29 -28.72 4.33
N THR A 119 -12.98 -29.37 5.27
CA THR A 119 -13.29 -30.81 5.22
C THR A 119 -14.69 -31.00 4.66
N GLU A 120 -14.86 -31.95 3.74
CA GLU A 120 -16.10 -32.19 2.95
C GLU A 120 -17.39 -32.47 3.78
N ASP A 121 -17.33 -32.47 5.11
CA ASP A 121 -18.42 -32.84 6.02
C ASP A 121 -18.86 -31.72 7.00
N SER A 122 -18.35 -30.49 6.91
CA SER A 122 -18.82 -29.37 7.74
C SER A 122 -19.88 -28.53 7.03
N ASP A 123 -21.12 -28.53 7.56
CA ASP A 123 -22.22 -27.65 7.12
C ASP A 123 -22.03 -26.17 7.55
N GLU A 124 -20.86 -25.81 8.10
CA GLU A 124 -20.54 -24.48 8.63
C GLU A 124 -19.50 -23.83 7.72
N ALA A 125 -19.79 -22.62 7.24
CA ALA A 125 -18.86 -21.87 6.41
C ALA A 125 -17.54 -21.63 7.16
N PRO A 126 -16.38 -21.71 6.50
CA PRO A 126 -15.09 -21.51 7.17
C PRO A 126 -15.03 -20.08 7.74
N GLU A 127 -14.67 -19.96 9.02
CA GLU A 127 -14.36 -18.66 9.63
C GLU A 127 -13.08 -18.10 8.97
N LEU A 128 -13.15 -16.83 8.56
CA LEU A 128 -12.00 -16.14 8.01
C LEU A 128 -11.08 -15.63 9.12
N PRO A 129 -9.77 -15.58 8.86
CA PRO A 129 -8.80 -15.13 9.84
C PRO A 129 -8.91 -13.63 10.08
N ASP A 130 -8.49 -13.21 11.27
CA ASP A 130 -8.34 -11.80 11.60
C ASP A 130 -7.33 -11.12 10.67
N ASP A 131 -7.65 -9.90 10.27
CA ASP A 131 -6.76 -9.10 9.43
C ASP A 131 -5.62 -8.49 10.24
N ALA A 132 -4.43 -8.50 9.67
CA ALA A 132 -3.31 -7.71 10.18
C ALA A 132 -3.53 -6.21 9.95
N PHE A 133 -4.31 -5.88 8.91
CA PHE A 133 -4.72 -4.52 8.56
C PHE A 133 -5.96 -4.57 7.68
N GLU A 134 -6.87 -3.62 7.85
CA GLU A 134 -8.08 -3.49 7.04
C GLU A 134 -8.35 -2.01 6.74
N TYR A 135 -8.76 -1.71 5.50
CA TYR A 135 -9.07 -0.37 5.06
C TYR A 135 -10.14 -0.36 3.96
N TYR A 136 -11.01 0.65 4.00
CA TYR A 136 -11.96 0.91 2.93
C TYR A 136 -12.09 2.41 2.67
N ASP A 137 -12.51 2.78 1.46
CA ASP A 137 -12.79 4.16 1.09
C ASP A 137 -13.70 4.27 -0.14
N PHE A 138 -14.40 5.40 -0.26
CA PHE A 138 -15.11 5.81 -1.48
C PHE A 138 -14.33 6.97 -2.11
N ILE A 139 -13.76 6.73 -3.28
CA ILE A 139 -12.69 7.54 -3.85
C ILE A 139 -13.17 8.20 -5.12
N ASP A 140 -13.17 9.53 -5.15
CA ASP A 140 -13.40 10.27 -6.37
C ASP A 140 -12.21 10.12 -7.33
N VAL A 141 -12.50 9.75 -8.58
CA VAL A 141 -11.52 9.47 -9.62
C VAL A 141 -11.88 10.20 -10.91
N ALA A 142 -10.86 10.56 -11.68
CA ALA A 142 -11.05 11.12 -13.01
C ALA A 142 -11.49 10.01 -13.98
N SER A 143 -12.79 9.89 -14.22
CA SER A 143 -13.34 8.92 -15.18
C SER A 143 -13.37 9.45 -16.62
N GLY A 144 -13.24 8.53 -17.59
CA GLY A 144 -13.32 8.86 -19.03
C GLY A 144 -12.08 9.53 -19.64
N GLY A 145 -10.96 9.58 -18.90
CA GLY A 145 -9.66 10.05 -19.40
C GLY A 145 -8.85 8.97 -20.13
N THR A 146 -7.67 9.36 -20.63
CA THR A 146 -6.68 8.44 -21.23
C THR A 146 -5.50 8.14 -20.30
N GLU A 147 -5.35 8.92 -19.23
CA GLU A 147 -4.28 8.74 -18.25
C GLU A 147 -4.67 7.65 -17.24
N PRO A 148 -3.70 6.85 -16.77
CA PRO A 148 -3.92 5.89 -15.69
C PRO A 148 -4.47 6.57 -14.43
N ILE A 149 -5.44 5.91 -13.79
CA ILE A 149 -5.95 6.34 -12.49
C ILE A 149 -4.98 5.87 -11.42
N GLN A 150 -4.46 6.79 -10.62
CA GLN A 150 -3.53 6.50 -9.52
C GLN A 150 -4.19 6.78 -8.17
N ILE A 151 -4.19 5.77 -7.30
CA ILE A 151 -4.72 5.85 -5.94
C ILE A 151 -3.60 5.46 -4.98
N SER A 152 -3.12 6.42 -4.20
CA SER A 152 -2.07 6.18 -3.21
C SER A 152 -2.65 6.04 -1.81
N ARG A 153 -2.25 5.01 -1.09
CA ARG A 153 -2.66 4.73 0.30
C ARG A 153 -1.49 4.19 1.11
N ALA A 154 -1.71 4.01 2.41
CA ALA A 154 -0.79 3.32 3.27
C ALA A 154 -1.43 2.10 3.94
N LEU A 155 -0.56 1.25 4.46
CA LEU A 155 -0.91 0.18 5.39
C LEU A 155 0.08 0.23 6.56
N THR A 156 -0.37 -0.24 7.71
CA THR A 156 0.50 -0.49 8.86
C THR A 156 0.27 -1.90 9.37
N ALA A 157 1.35 -2.58 9.72
CA ALA A 157 1.30 -3.92 10.30
C ALA A 157 2.63 -4.22 11.01
N PRO A 158 2.66 -5.22 11.91
CA PRO A 158 3.93 -5.77 12.40
C PRO A 158 4.82 -6.22 11.24
N GLY A 159 6.14 -6.17 11.40
CA GLY A 159 7.06 -6.61 10.36
C GLY A 159 6.90 -8.09 10.03
N GLY A 160 6.83 -8.43 8.74
CA GLY A 160 6.52 -9.78 8.27
C GLY A 160 6.16 -9.85 6.78
N GLU A 161 5.83 -11.06 6.34
CA GLU A 161 5.32 -11.34 4.99
C GLU A 161 3.79 -11.50 5.06
N TYR A 162 3.08 -10.86 4.14
CA TYR A 162 1.62 -10.85 4.08
C TYR A 162 1.12 -11.09 2.67
N GLU A 163 -0.15 -11.47 2.56
CA GLU A 163 -0.90 -11.39 1.31
C GLU A 163 -1.83 -10.17 1.41
N ILE A 164 -1.67 -9.22 0.48
CA ILE A 164 -2.58 -8.09 0.32
C ILE A 164 -3.70 -8.47 -0.64
N PHE A 165 -4.93 -8.16 -0.25
CA PHE A 165 -6.12 -8.30 -1.06
C PHE A 165 -6.70 -6.92 -1.31
N ILE A 166 -6.93 -6.55 -2.57
CA ILE A 166 -7.52 -5.26 -2.94
C ILE A 166 -8.69 -5.53 -3.88
N ALA A 167 -9.86 -4.99 -3.52
CA ALA A 167 -11.06 -4.99 -4.33
C ALA A 167 -11.45 -3.56 -4.68
N ILE A 168 -11.69 -3.30 -5.97
CA ILE A 168 -12.11 -1.98 -6.47
C ILE A 168 -13.32 -2.15 -7.38
N ARG A 169 -14.35 -1.32 -7.18
CA ARG A 169 -15.57 -1.34 -7.99
C ARG A 169 -16.08 0.07 -8.24
N ASP A 170 -16.69 0.30 -9.41
CA ASP A 170 -17.47 1.50 -9.67
C ASP A 170 -18.56 1.67 -8.60
N SER A 171 -18.63 2.85 -8.00
CA SER A 171 -19.72 3.22 -7.07
C SER A 171 -20.83 3.94 -7.83
N SER A 172 -22.08 3.69 -7.43
CA SER A 172 -23.25 4.42 -7.93
C SER A 172 -23.39 5.81 -7.33
N GLY A 173 -22.65 6.13 -6.27
CA GLY A 173 -22.73 7.42 -5.59
C GLY A 173 -24.10 7.70 -4.97
N GLY A 174 -24.88 6.66 -4.67
CA GLY A 174 -26.24 6.76 -4.15
C GLY A 174 -27.28 7.21 -5.18
N GLU A 175 -26.95 7.19 -6.47
CA GLU A 175 -27.95 7.40 -7.53
C GLU A 175 -28.95 6.23 -7.56
N GLU A 176 -30.24 6.53 -7.80
CA GLU A 176 -31.27 5.49 -7.92
C GLU A 176 -30.92 4.55 -9.08
N VAL A 177 -30.38 3.38 -8.74
CA VAL A 177 -30.24 2.24 -9.62
C VAL A 177 -31.57 1.49 -9.69
N GLU A 178 -31.87 0.89 -10.85
CA GLU A 178 -33.06 0.03 -10.96
C GLU A 178 -32.97 -1.11 -9.92
N ASP A 179 -34.08 -1.46 -9.27
CA ASP A 179 -34.12 -2.45 -8.16
C ASP A 179 -33.49 -3.83 -8.52
N ASP A 180 -33.34 -4.15 -9.81
CA ASP A 180 -32.75 -5.41 -10.32
C ASP A 180 -31.35 -5.21 -10.94
N ALA A 181 -30.73 -4.03 -10.80
CA ALA A 181 -29.41 -3.76 -11.34
C ALA A 181 -28.36 -4.60 -10.61
N VAL A 182 -27.65 -5.45 -11.36
CA VAL A 182 -26.52 -6.21 -10.83
C VAL A 182 -25.34 -5.25 -10.65
N PRO A 183 -24.70 -5.20 -9.46
CA PRO A 183 -23.48 -4.45 -9.25
C PRO A 183 -22.42 -4.80 -10.30
N SER A 184 -21.57 -3.84 -10.67
CA SER A 184 -20.43 -4.12 -11.55
C SER A 184 -19.49 -5.13 -10.90
N ALA A 185 -18.90 -6.02 -11.69
CA ALA A 185 -17.94 -6.98 -11.15
C ALA A 185 -16.71 -6.24 -10.61
N PRO A 186 -16.21 -6.58 -9.41
CA PRO A 186 -15.06 -5.91 -8.83
C PRO A 186 -13.78 -6.32 -9.56
N LEU A 187 -12.84 -5.38 -9.62
CA LEU A 187 -11.45 -5.64 -9.92
C LEU A 187 -10.80 -6.19 -8.64
N LEU A 188 -10.27 -7.41 -8.70
CA LEU A 188 -9.71 -8.10 -7.54
C LEU A 188 -8.22 -8.37 -7.77
N LEU A 189 -7.38 -7.96 -6.83
CA LEU A 189 -5.96 -8.26 -6.77
C LEU A 189 -5.64 -9.01 -5.48
N ARG A 190 -4.78 -10.02 -5.62
CA ARG A 190 -4.09 -10.69 -4.51
C ARG A 190 -2.61 -10.73 -4.84
N GLU A 191 -1.77 -10.23 -3.94
CA GLU A 191 -0.32 -10.20 -4.13
C GLU A 191 0.41 -10.40 -2.80
N SER A 192 1.63 -10.93 -2.82
CA SER A 192 2.48 -11.00 -1.63
C SER A 192 3.16 -9.66 -1.38
N VAL A 193 3.18 -9.19 -0.14
CA VAL A 193 3.85 -7.95 0.27
C VAL A 193 4.66 -8.15 1.54
N THR A 194 5.80 -7.47 1.63
CA THR A 194 6.67 -7.49 2.81
C THR A 194 6.52 -6.17 3.57
N VAL A 195 6.28 -6.26 4.88
CA VAL A 195 6.33 -5.12 5.79
C VAL A 195 7.66 -5.20 6.56
N PRO A 196 8.57 -4.22 6.40
CA PRO A 196 9.83 -4.25 7.12
C PRO A 196 9.62 -4.10 8.64
N ASP A 197 10.34 -4.91 9.42
CA ASP A 197 10.49 -4.71 10.86
C ASP A 197 11.57 -3.65 11.12
N PHE A 198 11.15 -2.43 11.47
CA PHE A 198 12.05 -1.33 11.86
C PHE A 198 12.42 -1.31 13.35
N TRP A 199 11.83 -2.19 14.16
CA TRP A 199 11.90 -2.21 15.62
C TRP A 199 12.84 -3.28 16.18
N ASN A 200 13.58 -3.98 15.31
CA ASN A 200 14.52 -5.04 15.66
C ASN A 200 15.91 -4.54 16.13
N ASN A 201 16.12 -3.23 16.26
CA ASN A 201 17.40 -2.60 16.62
C ASN A 201 18.58 -2.90 15.66
N THR A 202 18.29 -3.29 14.42
CA THR A 202 19.30 -3.47 13.37
C THR A 202 19.34 -2.24 12.48
N LEU A 203 20.55 -1.80 12.09
CA LEU A 203 20.75 -0.69 11.16
C LEU A 203 19.88 -0.88 9.91
N GLN A 204 19.01 0.09 9.66
CA GLN A 204 18.05 0.09 8.55
C GLN A 204 17.81 1.52 8.06
N THR A 205 17.10 1.65 6.94
CA THR A 205 16.58 2.93 6.47
C THR A 205 15.13 2.82 6.08
N SER A 206 14.42 3.95 6.03
CA SER A 206 13.23 4.05 5.17
C SER A 206 13.61 3.75 3.72
N THR A 207 12.61 3.54 2.87
CA THR A 207 12.85 3.50 1.42
C THR A 207 13.56 4.77 0.97
N VAL A 208 14.57 4.61 0.11
CA VAL A 208 15.24 5.72 -0.57
C VAL A 208 14.29 6.29 -1.61
N LEU A 209 13.76 7.47 -1.33
CA LEU A 209 12.86 8.18 -2.22
C LEU A 209 13.65 9.16 -3.09
N ILE A 210 13.27 9.22 -4.36
CA ILE A 210 13.67 10.25 -5.29
C ILE A 210 12.46 11.18 -5.43
N PRO A 211 12.55 12.45 -5.01
CA PRO A 211 11.46 13.39 -5.16
C PRO A 211 11.43 13.98 -6.57
N ASP A 212 10.23 14.06 -7.15
CA ASP A 212 9.92 15.00 -8.25
C ASP A 212 9.63 16.39 -7.66
N SER A 213 8.90 16.41 -6.54
CA SER A 213 8.62 17.62 -5.77
C SER A 213 8.64 17.37 -4.25
N LEU A 214 8.91 18.44 -3.49
CA LEU A 214 8.95 18.45 -2.03
C LEU A 214 8.10 19.61 -1.48
N GLU A 215 7.23 19.32 -0.52
CA GLU A 215 6.40 20.31 0.17
C GLU A 215 6.58 20.20 1.69
N GLN A 216 7.10 21.26 2.31
CA GLN A 216 7.15 21.38 3.76
C GLN A 216 5.81 21.91 4.29
N LEU A 217 5.06 21.02 4.93
CA LEU A 217 3.80 21.34 5.59
C LEU A 217 4.07 22.13 6.88
N GLN A 218 3.18 23.07 7.17
CA GLN A 218 3.24 23.89 8.39
C GLN A 218 2.64 23.17 9.60
N ILE A 219 1.72 22.23 9.35
CA ILE A 219 1.03 21.44 10.36
C ILE A 219 1.23 19.97 9.97
N PRO A 220 1.68 19.12 10.91
CA PRO A 220 1.77 17.68 10.66
C PRO A 220 0.42 17.10 10.28
N LEU A 221 0.41 16.19 9.32
CA LEU A 221 -0.78 15.43 8.94
C LEU A 221 -1.26 14.55 10.11
N THR A 222 -2.58 14.44 10.26
CA THR A 222 -3.20 13.45 11.15
C THR A 222 -3.03 12.03 10.57
N PRO A 223 -3.25 10.96 11.37
CA PRO A 223 -3.24 9.59 10.84
C PRO A 223 -4.13 9.39 9.60
N ASP A 224 -5.37 9.88 9.63
CA ASP A 224 -6.29 9.79 8.49
C ASP A 224 -5.78 10.56 7.26
N GLN A 225 -5.11 11.70 7.47
CA GLN A 225 -4.51 12.47 6.38
C GLN A 225 -3.26 11.80 5.82
N LEU A 226 -2.48 11.12 6.66
CA LEU A 226 -1.34 10.30 6.23
C LEU A 226 -1.81 9.11 5.39
N GLN A 227 -2.96 8.52 5.72
CA GLN A 227 -3.57 7.46 4.91
C GLN A 227 -3.84 7.92 3.47
N LEU A 228 -4.23 9.18 3.28
CA LEU A 228 -4.51 9.78 1.96
C LEU A 228 -3.30 10.46 1.30
N SER A 229 -2.23 10.70 2.05
CA SER A 229 -1.01 11.37 1.58
C SER A 229 0.22 10.59 2.05
N PRO A 230 0.40 9.35 1.57
CA PRO A 230 1.23 8.37 2.26
C PRO A 230 2.73 8.58 2.06
N TYR A 231 3.12 9.31 1.02
CA TYR A 231 4.51 9.73 0.77
C TYR A 231 4.85 10.97 1.59
N THR A 232 4.67 10.90 2.91
CA THR A 232 4.97 12.01 3.82
C THR A 232 5.90 11.53 4.93
N ILE A 233 7.10 12.09 4.99
CA ILE A 233 8.08 11.79 6.04
C ILE A 233 7.77 12.65 7.27
N ALA A 234 7.77 12.00 8.45
CA ALA A 234 7.53 12.65 9.74
C ALA A 234 6.22 13.46 9.83
N GLY A 235 5.24 13.16 8.97
CA GLY A 235 3.97 13.89 8.89
C GLY A 235 4.06 15.31 8.34
N VAL A 236 5.24 15.83 8.01
CA VAL A 236 5.42 17.25 7.66
C VAL A 236 6.14 17.50 6.35
N LEU A 237 6.87 16.52 5.82
CA LEU A 237 7.55 16.66 4.54
C LEU A 237 6.85 15.76 3.53
N ARG A 238 5.94 16.36 2.75
CA ARG A 238 5.24 15.66 1.67
C ARG A 238 6.17 15.57 0.46
N ILE A 239 6.18 14.40 -0.15
CA ILE A 239 7.03 14.05 -1.28
C ILE A 239 6.12 13.57 -2.39
N GLU A 240 6.34 14.09 -3.59
CA GLU A 240 5.85 13.48 -4.82
C GLU A 240 6.97 12.61 -5.39
N PRO A 241 6.89 11.28 -5.30
CA PRO A 241 8.00 10.43 -5.73
C PRO A 241 8.11 10.38 -7.26
N LYS A 242 9.34 10.46 -7.76
CA LYS A 242 9.67 10.23 -9.16
C LYS A 242 9.91 8.75 -9.43
N PHE A 243 8.83 8.01 -9.72
CA PHE A 243 8.90 6.56 -9.92
C PHE A 243 9.54 6.11 -11.23
N ASP A 244 9.47 6.92 -12.29
CA ASP A 244 10.08 6.60 -13.59
C ASP A 244 11.62 6.60 -13.51
N ARG A 245 12.19 7.42 -12.61
CA ARG A 245 13.63 7.62 -12.40
C ARG A 245 14.39 7.95 -13.70
N VAL A 246 13.71 8.64 -14.61
CA VAL A 246 14.27 9.12 -15.87
C VAL A 246 14.58 10.60 -15.75
N PHE A 247 15.81 10.98 -16.06
CA PHE A 247 16.33 12.33 -15.89
C PHE A 247 16.97 12.85 -17.17
N GLY A 248 16.81 14.13 -17.45
CA GLY A 248 17.61 14.84 -18.44
C GLY A 248 18.97 15.27 -17.88
N LYS A 249 19.93 15.59 -18.75
CA LYS A 249 21.28 16.04 -18.32
C LYS A 249 21.30 17.33 -17.51
N GLN A 250 20.25 18.14 -17.55
CA GLN A 250 20.16 19.38 -16.77
C GLN A 250 19.51 19.17 -15.40
N ASP A 251 19.03 17.96 -15.12
CA ASP A 251 18.37 17.63 -13.87
C ASP A 251 19.38 17.35 -12.76
N GLU A 252 18.85 17.25 -11.55
CA GLU A 252 19.56 16.85 -10.35
C GLU A 252 18.94 15.56 -9.82
N LEU A 253 19.76 14.53 -9.60
CA LEU A 253 19.33 13.36 -8.84
C LEU A 253 19.33 13.74 -7.36
N SER A 254 18.13 13.89 -6.80
CA SER A 254 17.91 14.10 -5.38
C SER A 254 17.45 12.81 -4.69
N LEU A 255 17.89 12.60 -3.46
CA LEU A 255 17.55 11.45 -2.63
C LEU A 255 17.11 11.93 -1.25
N ILE A 256 16.15 11.22 -0.67
CA ILE A 256 15.76 11.39 0.72
C ILE A 256 15.38 10.05 1.36
N PHE A 257 15.87 9.83 2.58
CA PHE A 257 15.49 8.70 3.43
C PHE A 257 15.79 9.02 4.90
N VAL A 258 15.32 8.18 5.81
CA VAL A 258 15.60 8.27 7.24
C VAL A 258 16.38 7.04 7.68
N VAL A 259 17.45 7.22 8.44
CA VAL A 259 18.22 6.11 9.02
C VAL A 259 17.62 5.73 10.37
N TYR A 260 17.45 4.43 10.60
CA TYR A 260 16.97 3.84 11.84
C TYR A 260 18.05 2.99 12.48
N ASN A 261 18.03 2.93 13.82
CA ASN A 261 18.87 2.05 14.62
C ASN A 261 20.38 2.20 14.37
N ALA A 262 20.85 3.40 14.04
CA ALA A 262 22.26 3.69 13.94
C ALA A 262 22.92 3.56 15.33
N GLY A 263 24.02 2.82 15.38
CA GLY A 263 24.82 2.56 16.56
C GLY A 263 25.46 3.84 17.10
N SER A 264 25.59 3.89 18.42
CA SER A 264 26.20 5.01 19.13
C SER A 264 27.09 4.48 20.25
N GLU A 265 28.32 5.00 20.36
CA GLU A 265 29.25 4.63 21.44
C GLU A 265 28.82 5.16 22.81
N ASP A 266 28.21 6.36 22.83
CA ASP A 266 27.74 7.02 24.05
C ASP A 266 26.23 6.90 24.28
N GLY A 267 25.53 6.23 23.36
CA GLY A 267 24.08 6.03 23.36
C GLY A 267 23.27 7.23 22.82
N SER A 268 23.91 8.33 22.42
CA SER A 268 23.25 9.56 21.98
C SER A 268 23.53 9.89 20.52
N LYS A 269 24.81 9.98 20.11
CA LYS A 269 25.20 10.38 18.75
C LYS A 269 25.70 9.18 17.96
N PRO A 270 25.21 8.98 16.72
CA PRO A 270 25.70 7.89 15.90
C PRO A 270 27.15 8.11 15.49
N ASN A 271 27.76 7.09 14.90
CA ASN A 271 29.00 7.20 14.14
C ASN A 271 28.80 6.53 12.77
N LEU A 272 28.14 7.24 11.86
CA LEU A 272 27.70 6.72 10.58
C LEU A 272 28.39 7.45 9.43
N GLN A 273 28.93 6.70 8.48
CA GLN A 273 29.43 7.19 7.20
C GLN A 273 28.53 6.68 6.08
N ILE A 274 28.19 7.52 5.10
CA ILE A 274 27.39 7.15 3.94
C ILE A 274 28.16 7.46 2.66
N GLU A 275 28.36 6.44 1.83
CA GLU A 275 29.05 6.53 0.54
C GLU A 275 28.05 6.37 -0.61
N TYR A 276 28.28 7.10 -1.71
CA TYR A 276 27.44 7.09 -2.90
C TYR A 276 28.31 6.79 -4.11
N ASN A 277 28.21 5.57 -4.63
CA ASN A 277 28.99 5.08 -5.78
C ASN A 277 28.08 4.94 -7.00
N PHE A 278 28.47 5.57 -8.11
CA PHE A 278 27.73 5.53 -9.36
C PHE A 278 28.38 4.54 -10.30
N HIS A 279 27.56 3.64 -10.82
CA HIS A 279 27.96 2.61 -11.76
C HIS A 279 27.14 2.76 -13.04
N GLN A 280 27.81 2.80 -14.19
CA GLN A 280 27.16 2.88 -15.50
C GLN A 280 26.96 1.48 -16.07
N GLN A 281 25.77 1.20 -16.60
CA GLN A 281 25.55 0.02 -17.42
C GLN A 281 26.10 0.25 -18.83
N THR A 282 26.91 -0.71 -19.29
CA THR A 282 27.54 -0.72 -20.60
C THR A 282 27.24 -2.04 -21.32
N ALA A 283 27.61 -2.14 -22.60
CA ALA A 283 27.44 -3.39 -23.35
C ALA A 283 28.25 -4.57 -22.77
N ASP A 284 29.35 -4.30 -22.07
CA ASP A 284 30.24 -5.30 -21.47
C ASP A 284 29.88 -5.60 -20.00
N GLY A 285 28.84 -4.97 -19.46
CA GLY A 285 28.39 -5.10 -18.08
C GLY A 285 28.42 -3.76 -17.34
N GLU A 286 28.54 -3.81 -16.03
CA GLU A 286 28.54 -2.61 -15.18
C GLU A 286 29.96 -2.13 -14.87
N GLU A 287 30.21 -0.83 -15.02
CA GLU A 287 31.49 -0.18 -14.73
C GLU A 287 31.33 0.95 -13.70
N PHE A 288 32.29 1.10 -12.80
CA PHE A 288 32.33 2.25 -11.89
C PHE A 288 32.53 3.55 -12.69
N PHE A 289 31.64 4.52 -12.48
CA PHE A 289 31.67 5.81 -13.14
C PHE A 289 32.27 6.90 -12.24
N ASN A 290 31.69 7.12 -11.05
CA ASN A 290 32.09 8.19 -10.15
C ASN A 290 31.58 7.94 -8.72
N GLN A 291 31.98 8.79 -7.76
CA GLN A 291 31.46 8.79 -6.39
C GLN A 291 31.36 10.23 -5.84
N THR A 292 30.53 10.46 -4.83
CA THR A 292 30.55 11.73 -4.08
C THR A 292 31.59 11.72 -2.96
N GLN A 293 31.75 12.84 -2.27
CA GLN A 293 32.36 12.79 -0.94
C GLN A 293 31.41 12.04 0.01
N PRO A 294 31.92 11.18 0.90
CA PRO A 294 31.09 10.55 1.93
C PRO A 294 30.42 11.60 2.83
N GLN A 295 29.20 11.30 3.25
CA GLN A 295 28.52 12.05 4.30
C GLN A 295 28.80 11.41 5.65
N GLU A 296 29.12 12.24 6.64
CA GLU A 296 29.46 11.81 8.00
C GLU A 296 28.39 12.30 8.97
N PHE A 297 27.83 11.39 9.77
CA PHE A 297 26.88 11.69 10.83
C PHE A 297 27.46 11.21 12.16
N ASN A 298 28.15 12.12 12.85
CA ASN A 298 28.86 11.84 14.09
C ASN A 298 28.88 13.05 15.04
N ALA A 299 29.61 12.94 16.15
CA ALA A 299 29.68 13.99 17.16
C ALA A 299 30.25 15.33 16.68
N GLU A 300 31.01 15.34 15.59
CA GLU A 300 31.60 16.55 15.00
C GLU A 300 30.67 17.21 13.97
N THR A 301 29.85 16.43 13.27
CA THR A 301 29.00 16.92 12.17
C THR A 301 27.56 17.18 12.58
N LEU A 302 27.05 16.46 13.58
CA LEU A 302 25.68 16.61 14.07
C LEU A 302 25.54 17.82 15.02
N PRO A 303 24.34 18.46 15.05
CA PRO A 303 24.08 19.54 15.99
C PRO A 303 24.35 19.15 17.45
N PRO A 304 24.84 20.07 18.31
CA PRO A 304 25.22 19.73 19.69
C PRO A 304 24.13 19.05 20.52
N GLY A 305 22.85 19.36 20.27
CA GLY A 305 21.69 18.79 20.96
C GLY A 305 21.03 17.59 20.29
N PHE A 306 21.60 17.07 19.19
CA PHE A 306 21.13 15.84 18.58
C PHE A 306 21.37 14.64 19.50
N ASP A 307 20.37 13.77 19.59
CA ASP A 307 20.35 12.61 20.50
C ASP A 307 19.31 11.59 20.05
N LEU A 308 19.75 10.40 19.62
CA LEU A 308 18.89 9.30 19.19
C LEU A 308 18.02 8.76 20.33
N SER A 309 18.53 8.77 21.57
CA SER A 309 17.80 8.27 22.74
C SER A 309 16.58 9.13 23.10
N MET A 310 16.55 10.37 22.60
CA MET A 310 15.43 11.31 22.73
C MET A 310 14.43 11.20 21.57
N GLY A 311 14.60 10.24 20.66
CA GLY A 311 13.74 10.04 19.50
C GLY A 311 13.99 11.01 18.34
N HIS A 312 15.14 11.69 18.32
CA HIS A 312 15.51 12.48 17.14
C HIS A 312 15.74 11.58 15.94
N MET A 313 15.10 11.90 14.82
CA MET A 313 15.29 11.19 13.55
C MET A 313 16.57 11.65 12.86
N LEU A 314 17.16 10.74 12.07
CA LEU A 314 18.31 11.03 11.22
C LEU A 314 17.90 11.05 9.73
N PRO A 315 17.26 12.12 9.24
CA PRO A 315 16.98 12.27 7.82
C PRO A 315 18.28 12.51 7.06
N VAL A 316 18.40 11.87 5.91
CA VAL A 316 19.53 11.96 4.98
C VAL A 316 19.00 12.51 3.67
N THR A 317 19.68 13.53 3.14
CA THR A 317 19.44 14.05 1.80
C THR A 317 20.75 14.12 1.02
N GLN A 318 20.68 13.85 -0.28
CA GLN A 318 21.82 13.97 -1.17
C GLN A 318 21.34 14.41 -2.55
N SER A 319 22.08 15.33 -3.15
CA SER A 319 21.78 15.95 -4.44
C SER A 319 23.00 15.87 -5.34
N VAL A 320 22.83 15.38 -6.57
CA VAL A 320 23.91 15.23 -7.55
C VAL A 320 23.50 15.80 -8.91
N PRO A 321 24.21 16.83 -9.42
CA PRO A 321 23.90 17.37 -10.74
C PRO A 321 24.30 16.39 -11.85
N LEU A 322 23.41 16.16 -12.82
CA LEU A 322 23.61 15.17 -13.86
C LEU A 322 24.32 15.71 -15.12
N SER A 323 24.72 16.98 -15.11
CA SER A 323 25.37 17.65 -16.26
C SER A 323 26.67 16.99 -16.77
N LEU A 324 27.34 16.22 -15.91
CA LEU A 324 28.56 15.49 -16.26
C LEU A 324 28.33 13.99 -16.51
N PHE A 325 27.12 13.48 -16.28
CA PHE A 325 26.76 12.11 -16.56
C PHE A 325 26.53 11.94 -18.07
N PRO A 326 27.24 11.01 -18.75
CA PRO A 326 26.83 10.55 -20.07
C PRO A 326 25.40 10.01 -20.04
N ALA A 327 24.67 10.08 -21.15
CA ALA A 327 23.39 9.37 -21.21
C ALA A 327 23.59 7.85 -21.09
N GLY A 328 22.63 7.19 -20.48
CA GLY A 328 22.62 5.76 -20.23
C GLY A 328 21.95 5.39 -18.92
N ASP A 329 21.95 4.10 -18.63
CA ASP A 329 21.39 3.53 -17.41
C ASP A 329 22.47 3.43 -16.34
N TYR A 330 22.10 3.72 -15.10
CA TYR A 330 23.01 3.75 -13.97
C TYR A 330 22.41 3.00 -12.77
N ARG A 331 23.30 2.40 -11.99
CA ARG A 331 23.06 1.99 -10.60
C ARG A 331 23.79 2.96 -9.68
N LEU A 332 23.04 3.60 -8.79
CA LEU A 332 23.59 4.23 -7.61
C LEU A 332 23.61 3.23 -6.47
N GLU A 333 24.80 2.90 -5.99
CA GLU A 333 25.02 2.17 -4.74
C GLU A 333 25.15 3.16 -3.59
N ILE A 334 24.30 3.02 -2.58
CA ILE A 334 24.32 3.80 -1.34
C ILE A 334 24.78 2.87 -0.24
N LYS A 335 25.99 3.08 0.27
CA LYS A 335 26.58 2.24 1.32
C LYS A 335 26.62 3.00 2.63
N LEU A 336 25.86 2.52 3.62
CA LEU A 336 25.87 2.99 4.99
C LEU A 336 26.84 2.13 5.80
N ILE A 337 27.78 2.79 6.50
CA ILE A 337 28.80 2.17 7.33
C ILE A 337 28.60 2.71 8.75
N ASP A 338 28.12 1.85 9.64
CA ASP A 338 27.98 2.16 11.05
C ASP A 338 29.25 1.75 11.78
N ASN A 339 30.12 2.74 12.03
CA ASN A 339 31.41 2.53 12.66
C ASN A 339 31.28 2.17 14.15
N ALA A 340 30.18 2.56 14.81
CA ALA A 340 29.95 2.24 16.22
C ALA A 340 29.48 0.78 16.39
N ALA A 341 28.58 0.31 15.52
CA ALA A 341 28.09 -1.07 15.54
C ALA A 341 28.94 -2.05 14.72
N SER A 342 29.88 -1.56 13.90
CA SER A 342 30.64 -2.36 12.93
C SER A 342 29.74 -3.14 11.96
N THR A 343 28.68 -2.49 11.48
CA THR A 343 27.72 -3.03 10.50
C THR A 343 27.70 -2.18 9.24
N GLU A 344 27.25 -2.79 8.14
CA GLU A 344 27.08 -2.11 6.86
C GLU A 344 25.71 -2.45 6.27
N LEU A 345 25.12 -1.50 5.56
CA LEU A 345 23.89 -1.66 4.80
C LEU A 345 24.08 -1.04 3.42
N VAL A 346 23.60 -1.73 2.38
CA VAL A 346 23.74 -1.29 0.98
C VAL A 346 22.36 -1.21 0.34
N HIS A 347 22.11 -0.11 -0.37
CA HIS A 347 20.95 0.07 -1.23
C HIS A 347 21.39 0.32 -2.66
N ASP A 348 20.61 -0.22 -3.61
CA ASP A 348 20.80 0.01 -5.03
C ASP A 348 19.61 0.77 -5.61
N VAL A 349 19.91 1.88 -6.29
CA VAL A 349 18.92 2.73 -6.94
C VAL A 349 19.23 2.82 -8.42
N MET A 350 18.37 2.22 -9.25
CA MET A 350 18.47 2.34 -10.70
C MET A 350 17.91 3.69 -11.17
N PHE A 351 18.57 4.33 -12.14
CA PHE A 351 18.06 5.51 -12.81
C PHE A 351 18.64 5.64 -14.23
N THR A 352 17.97 6.43 -15.08
CA THR A 352 18.40 6.67 -16.46
C THR A 352 18.67 8.16 -16.68
N VAL A 353 19.76 8.46 -17.38
CA VAL A 353 20.07 9.81 -17.86
C VAL A 353 19.88 9.85 -19.37
N GLU A 354 19.05 10.76 -19.88
CA GLU A 354 18.79 10.96 -21.30
C GLU A 354 19.56 12.16 -21.85
N GLU A 355 19.89 12.15 -23.15
CA GLU A 355 20.67 13.23 -23.81
C GLU A 355 19.93 14.58 -23.91
N ALA A 356 18.64 14.62 -23.55
CA ALA A 356 17.65 15.66 -23.85
C ALA A 356 17.19 15.73 -25.33
#